data_AF-A0A7X8WAC8-F1
#
_entry.id   AF-A0A7X8WAC8-F1
#
_cell.length_a   1.000
_cell.length_b   1.000
_cell.length_c   1.000
_cell.angle_alpha   90.00
_cell.angle_beta   90.00
_cell.angle_gamma   90.00
#
_symmetry.space_group_name_H-M   'P 1'
#
loop_
_entity.id
_entity.type
_entity.pdbx_description
1 polymer ?
#
loop_
_entity_poly.entity_id
_entity_poly.type
_entity_poly.pdbx_seq_one_letter_code
_entity_poly.pdbx_strand_id
1 'polypeptide(L)'
;METFDSTKRSLIEILKDVHSGKIQLPDFQRGWIWDDNRIKGIIASVAKSFPIGAIMLLETGNENVRFKTKPVEGVKLNDDLKPDLLILDGQQRITSLYQTIITNEIVSTRNEKNYEIKRWYYIDMTKATDESYDLEEAIISINEKKQITEDFGRRIVLDLSKKEFEFKNLMYPVSMIDDYSAWRREFYEYWQYDREKCMFWDKFEDRIINSFNKYMLPVIIMKKENPKEAVCQVFEKVNTGGVS
;
A
#
# COMPACT_ATOMS: atom_id res chain seq x y z
N MET A 1 -9.95 -31.97 10.53
CA MET A 1 -10.04 -30.54 10.89
C MET A 1 -9.37 -29.78 9.76
N GLU A 2 -10.04 -28.85 9.09
CA GLU A 2 -9.48 -28.17 7.91
C GLU A 2 -8.20 -27.41 8.28
N THR A 3 -7.10 -27.74 7.60
CA THR A 3 -5.75 -27.20 7.81
C THR A 3 -5.56 -25.82 7.19
N PHE A 4 -6.50 -25.36 6.36
CA PHE A 4 -6.50 -24.05 5.71
C PHE A 4 -7.88 -23.42 5.84
N ASP A 5 -7.92 -22.11 6.01
CA ASP A 5 -9.14 -21.30 5.85
C ASP A 5 -8.92 -20.29 4.73
N SER A 6 -9.91 -20.11 3.86
CA SER A 6 -9.88 -19.14 2.77
C SER A 6 -11.00 -18.13 2.98
N THR A 7 -10.62 -16.89 3.26
CA THR A 7 -11.54 -15.80 3.58
C THR A 7 -11.19 -14.54 2.79
N LYS A 8 -11.96 -13.47 3.02
CA LYS A 8 -11.66 -12.13 2.54
C LYS A 8 -11.54 -11.20 3.72
N ARG A 9 -10.50 -10.35 3.75
CA ARG A 9 -10.30 -9.32 4.78
C ARG A 9 -10.15 -7.95 4.14
N SER A 10 -10.56 -6.90 4.85
CA SER A 10 -10.35 -5.52 4.39
C SER A 10 -8.85 -5.25 4.26
N LEU A 11 -8.44 -4.64 3.14
CA LEU A 11 -7.06 -4.22 2.92
C LEU A 11 -6.61 -3.27 4.03
N ILE A 12 -7.41 -2.25 4.33
CA ILE A 12 -7.07 -1.25 5.35
C ILE A 12 -6.87 -1.89 6.72
N GLU A 13 -7.71 -2.87 7.09
CA GLU A 13 -7.53 -3.61 8.35
C GLU A 13 -6.24 -4.42 8.36
N ILE A 14 -5.89 -5.10 7.27
CA ILE A 14 -4.61 -5.81 7.15
C ILE A 14 -3.43 -4.83 7.33
N LEU A 15 -3.48 -3.66 6.68
CA LEU A 15 -2.40 -2.67 6.79
C LEU A 15 -2.30 -2.08 8.20
N LYS A 16 -3.43 -1.92 8.93
CA LYS A 16 -3.44 -1.52 10.35
C LYS A 16 -2.90 -2.62 11.28
N ASP A 17 -3.20 -3.87 10.99
CA ASP A 17 -2.63 -5.01 11.71
C ASP A 17 -1.10 -5.13 11.48
N VAL A 18 -0.63 -4.79 10.27
CA VAL A 18 0.81 -4.64 9.98
C VAL A 18 1.40 -3.48 10.79
N HIS A 19 0.76 -2.32 10.77
CA HIS A 19 1.23 -1.13 11.50
C HIS A 19 1.36 -1.37 13.00
N SER A 20 0.40 -2.07 13.60
CA SER A 20 0.38 -2.41 15.03
C SER A 20 1.28 -3.60 15.40
N GLY A 21 1.92 -4.25 14.42
CA GLY A 21 2.80 -5.40 14.64
C GLY A 21 2.08 -6.74 14.88
N LYS A 22 0.75 -6.81 14.70
CA LYS A 22 -0.01 -8.07 14.76
C LYS A 22 0.26 -8.98 13.56
N ILE A 23 0.48 -8.39 12.40
CA ILE A 23 0.97 -9.09 11.20
C ILE A 23 2.44 -8.73 11.01
N GLN A 24 3.30 -9.74 11.00
CA GLN A 24 4.75 -9.57 10.79
C GLN A 24 5.27 -10.51 9.70
N LEU A 25 6.57 -10.43 9.41
CA LEU A 25 7.26 -11.30 8.48
C LEU A 25 8.06 -12.36 9.25
N PRO A 26 8.15 -13.59 8.74
CA PRO A 26 9.21 -14.50 9.15
C PRO A 26 10.59 -13.92 8.80
N ASP A 27 11.58 -14.11 9.65
CA ASP A 27 12.91 -13.50 9.49
C ASP A 27 13.65 -13.97 8.22
N PHE A 28 13.39 -15.22 7.81
CA PHE A 28 13.93 -15.86 6.61
C PHE A 28 13.32 -15.35 5.30
N GLN A 29 12.33 -14.46 5.32
CA GLN A 29 11.87 -13.80 4.10
C GLN A 29 12.93 -12.84 3.54
N ARG A 30 12.99 -12.76 2.21
CA ARG A 30 13.89 -11.84 1.51
C ARG A 30 13.51 -10.38 1.82
N GLY A 31 14.43 -9.45 1.57
CA GLY A 31 14.13 -8.03 1.66
C GLY A 31 13.03 -7.60 0.68
N TRP A 32 12.44 -6.43 0.93
CA TRP A 32 11.56 -5.78 -0.03
C TRP A 32 12.37 -5.21 -1.20
N ILE A 33 11.95 -5.52 -2.44
CA ILE A 33 12.72 -5.25 -3.67
C ILE A 33 11.86 -4.70 -4.81
N TRP A 34 10.64 -4.23 -4.54
CA TRP A 34 9.80 -3.65 -5.58
C TRP A 34 10.30 -2.27 -6.00
N ASP A 35 10.27 -2.03 -7.31
CA ASP A 35 10.57 -0.75 -7.94
C ASP A 35 9.35 0.18 -7.96
N ASP A 36 9.59 1.45 -8.30
CA ASP A 36 8.58 2.51 -8.38
C ASP A 36 7.40 2.17 -9.30
N ASN A 37 7.63 1.48 -10.42
CA ASN A 37 6.56 1.14 -11.36
C ASN A 37 5.63 0.07 -10.78
N ARG A 38 6.19 -0.95 -10.13
CA ARG A 38 5.38 -1.98 -9.44
C ARG A 38 4.53 -1.38 -8.32
N ILE A 39 5.07 -0.40 -7.60
CA ILE A 39 4.34 0.32 -6.55
C ILE A 39 3.19 1.13 -7.16
N LYS A 40 3.44 1.90 -8.24
CA LYS A 40 2.35 2.61 -8.94
C LYS A 40 1.29 1.64 -9.48
N GLY A 41 1.71 0.53 -10.08
CA GLY A 41 0.82 -0.48 -10.65
C GLY A 41 -0.08 -1.14 -9.62
N ILE A 42 0.42 -1.45 -8.41
CA ILE A 42 -0.43 -2.03 -7.36
C ILE A 42 -1.42 -1.01 -6.79
N ILE A 43 -1.01 0.25 -6.62
CA ILE A 43 -1.91 1.33 -6.18
C ILE A 43 -3.02 1.50 -7.22
N ALA A 44 -2.67 1.55 -8.51
CA ALA A 44 -3.63 1.64 -9.61
C ALA A 44 -4.59 0.43 -9.62
N SER A 45 -4.06 -0.78 -9.41
CA SER A 45 -4.88 -2.00 -9.37
C SER A 45 -5.91 -1.96 -8.25
N VAL A 46 -5.54 -1.50 -7.05
CA VAL A 46 -6.48 -1.33 -5.92
C VAL A 46 -7.49 -0.22 -6.24
N ALA A 47 -7.06 0.90 -6.81
CA ALA A 47 -7.93 1.99 -7.22
C ALA A 47 -8.95 1.57 -8.31
N LYS A 48 -8.59 0.62 -9.19
CA LYS A 48 -9.48 0.00 -10.19
C LYS A 48 -10.34 -1.13 -9.61
N SER A 49 -10.21 -1.47 -8.33
CA SER A 49 -10.79 -2.67 -7.72
C SER A 49 -10.40 -3.99 -8.43
N PHE A 50 -9.24 -4.01 -9.08
CA PHE A 50 -8.71 -5.20 -9.74
C PHE A 50 -8.04 -6.13 -8.73
N PRO A 51 -8.12 -7.47 -8.92
CA PRO A 51 -7.55 -8.43 -8.00
C PRO A 51 -6.01 -8.34 -8.00
N ILE A 52 -5.41 -8.05 -6.85
CA ILE A 52 -3.94 -8.00 -6.69
C ILE A 52 -3.33 -9.36 -6.32
N GLY A 53 -4.12 -10.44 -6.38
CA GLY A 53 -3.78 -11.79 -5.92
C GLY A 53 -4.12 -12.03 -4.44
N ALA A 54 -4.23 -13.29 -4.02
CA ALA A 54 -4.42 -13.64 -2.61
C ALA A 54 -3.14 -13.40 -1.79
N ILE A 55 -3.24 -13.27 -0.47
CA ILE A 55 -2.09 -13.35 0.44
C ILE A 55 -2.20 -14.59 1.31
N MET A 56 -1.06 -15.11 1.75
CA MET A 56 -1.01 -16.27 2.63
C MET A 56 -0.44 -15.89 3.98
N LEU A 57 -1.17 -16.21 5.04
CA LEU A 57 -0.82 -15.92 6.42
C LEU A 57 -0.71 -17.21 7.23
N LEU A 58 0.16 -17.22 8.24
CA LEU A 58 0.30 -18.30 9.21
C LEU A 58 -0.10 -17.79 10.59
N GLU A 59 -1.05 -18.44 11.23
CA GLU A 59 -1.35 -18.22 12.66
C GLU A 59 -0.19 -18.65 13.54
N THR A 60 0.20 -17.77 14.45
CA THR A 60 1.24 -18.04 15.44
C THR A 60 0.66 -18.67 16.70
N GLY A 61 1.51 -18.97 17.69
CA GLY A 61 1.08 -19.54 18.96
C GLY A 61 1.10 -21.06 19.02
N ASN A 62 1.77 -21.72 18.07
CA ASN A 62 2.15 -23.13 18.19
C ASN A 62 3.42 -23.24 19.05
N GLU A 63 3.38 -24.02 20.14
CA GLU A 63 4.55 -24.23 21.00
C GLU A 63 5.71 -24.95 20.28
N ASN A 64 5.39 -25.80 19.30
CA ASN A 64 6.33 -26.63 18.55
C ASN A 64 6.90 -25.93 17.30
N VAL A 65 6.30 -24.81 16.86
CA VAL A 65 6.72 -24.07 15.67
C VAL A 65 7.01 -22.61 16.04
N ARG A 66 8.29 -22.33 16.31
CA ARG A 66 8.77 -20.97 16.57
C ARG A 66 9.62 -20.50 15.40
N PHE A 67 9.11 -19.54 14.65
CA PHE A 67 9.88 -18.76 13.68
C PHE A 67 10.36 -17.48 14.36
N LYS A 68 11.58 -17.06 14.06
CA LYS A 68 11.99 -15.70 14.39
C LYS A 68 11.25 -14.75 13.45
N THR A 69 10.83 -13.62 13.98
CA THR A 69 9.97 -12.67 13.27
C THR A 69 10.71 -11.35 13.11
N LYS A 70 10.27 -10.57 12.13
CA LYS A 70 10.69 -9.20 11.92
C LYS A 70 9.48 -8.36 11.49
N PRO A 71 9.44 -7.07 11.86
CA PRO A 71 8.43 -6.18 11.35
C PRO A 71 8.48 -6.06 9.82
N VAL A 72 7.35 -5.69 9.22
CA VAL A 72 7.31 -5.25 7.82
C VAL A 72 8.16 -3.98 7.68
N GLU A 73 8.80 -3.81 6.51
CA GLU A 73 9.61 -2.63 6.21
C GLU A 73 8.82 -1.33 6.49
N GLY A 74 9.43 -0.39 7.22
CA GLY A 74 8.81 0.88 7.61
C GLY A 74 7.93 0.83 8.87
N VAL A 75 7.69 -0.33 9.47
CA VAL A 75 7.02 -0.40 10.78
C VAL A 75 8.02 -0.09 11.90
N LYS A 76 7.68 0.87 12.76
CA LYS A 76 8.46 1.25 13.94
C LYS A 76 7.77 0.66 15.18
N LEU A 77 8.28 -0.47 15.67
CA LEU A 77 7.80 -1.09 16.92
C LEU A 77 8.75 -0.74 18.05
N ASN A 78 8.20 -0.32 19.19
CA ASN A 78 8.99 -0.01 20.38
C ASN A 78 9.30 -1.25 21.24
N ASP A 79 8.57 -2.35 21.03
CA ASP A 79 8.63 -3.58 21.83
C ASP A 79 8.71 -4.82 20.93
N ASP A 80 9.19 -5.94 21.50
CA ASP A 80 9.12 -7.30 20.93
C ASP A 80 7.68 -7.84 20.94
N LEU A 81 6.78 -7.14 20.24
CA LEU A 81 5.39 -7.55 20.06
C LEU A 81 5.35 -8.90 19.34
N LYS A 82 4.70 -9.89 19.97
CA LYS A 82 4.47 -11.18 19.33
C LYS A 82 3.34 -11.02 18.29
N PRO A 83 3.60 -11.36 17.03
CA PRO A 83 2.56 -11.27 16.00
C PRO A 83 1.54 -12.39 16.17
N ASP A 84 0.29 -12.12 15.79
CA ASP A 84 -0.78 -13.13 15.68
C ASP A 84 -0.66 -13.90 14.37
N LEU A 85 -0.16 -13.24 13.33
CA LEU A 85 -0.09 -13.74 11.96
C LEU A 85 1.27 -13.43 11.32
N LEU A 86 1.78 -14.37 10.54
CA LEU A 86 3.00 -14.19 9.73
C LEU A 86 2.68 -14.25 8.24
N ILE A 87 3.17 -13.28 7.47
CA ILE A 87 3.01 -13.27 6.01
C ILE A 87 3.93 -14.33 5.41
N LEU A 88 3.38 -15.36 4.75
CA LEU A 88 4.13 -16.37 4.01
C LEU A 88 4.26 -16.02 2.52
N ASP A 89 3.23 -15.37 1.96
CA ASP A 89 3.18 -14.86 0.59
C ASP A 89 2.48 -13.50 0.51
N GLY A 90 2.85 -12.70 -0.48
CA GLY A 90 2.31 -11.36 -0.70
C GLY A 90 3.08 -10.27 0.04
N GLN A 91 4.23 -10.61 0.64
CA GLN A 91 5.11 -9.68 1.35
C GLN A 91 5.33 -8.38 0.57
N GLN A 92 5.73 -8.48 -0.71
CA GLN A 92 6.10 -7.31 -1.49
C GLN A 92 4.91 -6.37 -1.74
N ARG A 93 3.72 -6.94 -1.95
CA ARG A 93 2.47 -6.21 -2.17
C ARG A 93 2.03 -5.47 -0.91
N ILE A 94 1.95 -6.19 0.21
CA ILE A 94 1.54 -5.64 1.50
C ILE A 94 2.54 -4.59 2.00
N THR A 95 3.84 -4.83 1.84
CA THR A 95 4.88 -3.86 2.21
C THR A 95 4.74 -2.56 1.42
N SER A 96 4.51 -2.67 0.10
CA SER A 96 4.35 -1.49 -0.77
C SER A 96 3.10 -0.68 -0.40
N LEU A 97 1.95 -1.33 -0.23
CA LEU A 97 0.70 -0.67 0.14
C LEU A 97 0.77 -0.08 1.55
N TYR A 98 1.40 -0.77 2.50
CA TYR A 98 1.62 -0.25 3.85
C TYR A 98 2.45 1.04 3.82
N GLN A 99 3.59 1.02 3.13
CA GLN A 99 4.47 2.18 3.04
C GLN A 99 3.77 3.38 2.38
N THR A 100 2.96 3.17 1.35
CA THR A 100 2.33 4.27 0.61
C THR A 100 1.05 4.81 1.24
N ILE A 101 0.27 3.97 1.93
CA ILE A 101 -1.06 4.31 2.45
C ILE A 101 -1.03 4.72 3.92
N ILE A 102 -0.25 4.02 4.76
CA ILE A 102 -0.36 4.16 6.22
C ILE A 102 0.71 5.08 6.81
N THR A 103 1.95 4.99 6.33
CA THR A 103 3.09 5.58 7.06
C THR A 103 3.10 7.11 7.03
N ASN A 104 2.51 7.73 6.00
CA ASN A 104 2.70 9.14 5.68
C ASN A 104 4.18 9.57 5.66
N GLU A 105 5.07 8.64 5.31
CA GLU A 105 6.51 8.85 5.18
C GLU A 105 6.93 8.69 3.71
N ILE A 106 8.11 9.23 3.40
CA ILE A 106 8.70 9.07 2.07
C ILE A 106 9.16 7.61 1.87
N VAL A 107 8.81 7.04 0.72
CA VAL A 107 9.12 5.64 0.40
C VAL A 107 10.49 5.55 -0.26
N SER A 108 11.39 4.74 0.30
CA SER A 108 12.73 4.50 -0.27
C SER A 108 12.71 3.24 -1.14
N THR A 109 12.54 3.41 -2.45
CA THR A 109 12.39 2.32 -3.44
C THR A 109 13.53 2.34 -4.47
N ARG A 110 13.37 1.62 -5.58
CA ARG A 110 14.32 1.57 -6.69
C ARG A 110 13.67 1.98 -8.00
N ASN A 111 14.44 2.54 -8.91
CA ASN A 111 13.99 2.74 -10.29
C ASN A 111 14.26 1.48 -11.15
N GLU A 112 13.85 1.52 -12.42
CA GLU A 112 14.08 0.44 -13.41
C GLU A 112 15.56 0.07 -13.58
N LYS A 113 16.47 1.01 -13.30
CA LYS A 113 17.93 0.82 -13.35
C LYS A 113 18.52 0.35 -12.01
N ASN A 114 17.66 -0.05 -11.06
CA ASN A 114 18.03 -0.54 -9.74
C ASN A 114 18.74 0.49 -8.82
N TYR A 115 18.67 1.78 -9.16
CA TYR A 115 19.16 2.85 -8.29
C TYR A 115 18.13 3.17 -7.20
N GLU A 116 18.63 3.38 -5.99
CA GLU A 116 17.80 3.82 -4.86
C GLU A 116 17.25 5.23 -5.11
N ILE A 117 15.96 5.39 -4.87
CA ILE A 117 15.22 6.64 -5.04
C ILE A 117 14.22 6.81 -3.90
N LYS A 118 13.91 8.05 -3.56
CA LYS A 118 12.90 8.38 -2.56
C LYS A 118 11.69 9.03 -3.22
N ARG A 119 10.49 8.51 -2.94
CA ARG A 119 9.26 8.89 -3.63
C ARG A 119 8.09 9.13 -2.69
N TRP A 120 7.34 10.17 -2.99
CA TRP A 120 5.96 10.36 -2.54
C TRP A 120 5.02 9.88 -3.63
N TYR A 121 3.91 9.26 -3.26
CA TYR A 121 2.89 8.77 -4.20
C TYR A 121 1.63 9.62 -4.13
N TYR A 122 1.16 10.02 -5.30
CA TYR A 122 -0.01 10.87 -5.47
C TYR A 122 -0.95 10.30 -6.51
N ILE A 123 -2.22 10.66 -6.38
CA ILE A 123 -3.28 10.41 -7.37
C ILE A 123 -3.64 11.77 -7.99
N ASP A 124 -3.46 11.91 -9.30
CA ASP A 124 -4.02 13.02 -10.06
C ASP A 124 -5.54 12.87 -10.09
N MET A 125 -6.25 13.71 -9.33
CA MET A 125 -7.69 13.58 -9.16
C MET A 125 -8.44 13.84 -10.46
N THR A 126 -7.89 14.68 -11.35
CA THR A 126 -8.53 15.02 -12.62
C THR A 126 -8.49 13.81 -13.54
N LYS A 127 -7.31 13.21 -13.73
CA LYS A 127 -7.18 11.98 -14.52
C LYS A 127 -7.94 10.83 -13.89
N ALA A 128 -7.93 10.72 -12.56
CA ALA A 128 -8.59 9.64 -11.86
C ALA A 128 -10.12 9.69 -11.93
N THR A 129 -10.71 10.86 -12.13
CA THR A 129 -12.17 11.04 -12.27
C THR A 129 -12.65 11.04 -13.73
N ASP A 130 -11.74 11.15 -14.69
CA ASP A 130 -12.02 11.04 -16.11
C ASP A 130 -11.93 9.57 -16.57
N GLU A 131 -12.94 9.08 -17.29
CA GLU A 131 -13.00 7.67 -17.77
C GLU A 131 -12.19 7.45 -19.05
N SER A 132 -11.74 8.52 -19.71
CA SER A 132 -10.91 8.45 -20.91
C SER A 132 -9.44 8.13 -20.62
N TYR A 133 -8.99 8.31 -19.38
CA TYR A 133 -7.62 8.01 -18.96
C TYR A 133 -7.52 6.62 -18.32
N ASP A 134 -6.39 5.95 -18.53
CA ASP A 134 -6.02 4.81 -17.71
C ASP A 134 -5.68 5.29 -16.29
N LEU A 135 -6.33 4.70 -15.28
CA LEU A 135 -6.10 5.06 -13.88
C LEU A 135 -4.65 4.87 -13.42
N GLU A 136 -3.88 4.00 -14.09
CA GLU A 136 -2.44 3.85 -13.85
C GLU A 136 -1.67 5.13 -14.20
N GLU A 137 -2.11 5.89 -15.21
CA GLU A 137 -1.53 7.21 -15.55
C GLU A 137 -1.88 8.31 -14.55
N ALA A 138 -2.91 8.09 -13.72
CA ALA A 138 -3.27 8.98 -12.63
C ALA A 138 -2.39 8.77 -11.39
N ILE A 139 -1.72 7.62 -11.26
CA ILE A 139 -0.80 7.36 -10.14
C ILE A 139 0.59 7.89 -10.50
N ILE A 140 1.02 8.92 -9.79
CA ILE A 140 2.33 9.55 -10.02
C ILE A 140 3.24 9.41 -8.79
N SER A 141 4.54 9.28 -9.06
CA SER A 141 5.58 9.29 -8.03
C SER A 141 6.41 10.57 -8.15
N ILE A 142 6.56 11.28 -7.04
CA ILE A 142 7.25 12.58 -6.99
C ILE A 142 8.47 12.47 -6.09
N ASN A 143 9.52 13.24 -6.38
CA ASN A 143 10.75 13.25 -5.59
C ASN A 143 10.52 13.71 -4.14
N GLU A 144 11.57 13.65 -3.32
CA GLU A 144 11.54 14.03 -1.90
C GLU A 144 11.09 15.45 -1.61
N LYS A 145 11.27 16.37 -2.57
CA LYS A 145 10.87 17.78 -2.47
C LYS A 145 9.40 18.00 -2.85
N LYS A 146 8.67 16.93 -3.22
CA LYS A 146 7.30 16.99 -3.74
C LYS A 146 7.19 17.91 -4.96
N GLN A 147 8.22 17.92 -5.82
CA GLN A 147 8.26 18.75 -7.03
C GLN A 147 8.57 17.90 -8.27
N ILE A 148 7.91 18.21 -9.38
CA ILE A 148 8.31 17.73 -10.70
C ILE A 148 9.00 18.88 -11.41
N THR A 149 10.16 18.60 -11.97
CA THR A 149 10.98 19.59 -12.67
C THR A 149 11.37 19.11 -14.05
N GLU A 150 11.38 20.02 -15.01
CA GLU A 150 11.91 19.83 -16.35
C GLU A 150 13.23 20.59 -16.52
N ASP A 151 13.83 20.53 -17.72
CA ASP A 151 15.06 21.24 -18.07
C ASP A 151 16.23 21.01 -17.10
N PHE A 152 16.45 19.73 -16.74
CA PHE A 152 17.47 19.33 -15.76
C PHE A 152 17.31 20.00 -14.38
N GLY A 153 16.07 20.22 -13.94
CA GLY A 153 15.79 20.79 -12.62
C GLY A 153 15.65 22.32 -12.60
N ARG A 154 15.71 22.98 -13.76
CA ARG A 154 15.64 24.45 -13.84
C ARG A 154 14.21 24.99 -13.80
N ARG A 155 13.24 24.22 -14.28
CA ARG A 155 11.84 24.63 -14.34
C ARG A 155 10.99 23.71 -13.49
N ILE A 156 10.33 24.25 -12.47
CA ILE A 156 9.32 23.52 -11.69
C ILE A 156 8.02 23.51 -12.51
N VAL A 157 7.54 22.31 -12.85
CA VAL A 157 6.27 22.12 -13.58
C VAL A 157 5.13 21.74 -12.66
N LEU A 158 5.43 21.12 -11.52
CA LEU A 158 4.47 20.82 -10.46
C LEU A 158 5.15 21.00 -9.11
N ASP A 159 4.50 21.72 -8.20
CA ASP A 159 4.95 21.89 -6.82
C ASP A 159 3.83 21.46 -5.87
N LEU A 160 4.09 20.43 -5.06
CA LEU A 160 3.20 19.91 -4.02
C LEU A 160 3.83 20.01 -2.63
N SER A 161 4.85 20.85 -2.46
CA SER A 161 5.59 21.01 -1.19
C SER A 161 4.73 21.52 -0.04
N LYS A 162 3.57 22.12 -0.33
CA LYS A 162 2.57 22.59 0.64
C LYS A 162 1.22 21.98 0.33
N LYS A 163 0.41 21.76 1.37
CA LYS A 163 -0.94 21.19 1.26
C LYS A 163 -1.88 22.06 0.39
N GLU A 164 -1.75 23.38 0.48
CA GLU A 164 -2.44 24.34 -0.42
C GLU A 164 -2.14 24.07 -1.90
N PHE A 165 -0.91 23.66 -2.23
CA PHE A 165 -0.54 23.34 -3.60
C PHE A 165 -1.05 21.96 -4.02
N GLU A 166 -1.17 21.00 -3.10
CA GLU A 166 -1.89 19.73 -3.33
C GLU A 166 -3.35 20.00 -3.73
N PHE A 167 -4.05 20.87 -3.00
CA PHE A 167 -5.43 21.27 -3.32
C PHE A 167 -5.53 22.04 -4.63
N LYS A 168 -4.65 23.01 -4.85
CA LYS A 168 -4.64 23.85 -6.06
C LYS A 168 -4.43 23.01 -7.33
N ASN A 169 -3.49 22.05 -7.27
CA ASN A 169 -3.16 21.19 -8.41
C ASN A 169 -4.03 19.94 -8.50
N LEU A 170 -5.01 19.76 -7.59
CA LEU A 170 -5.89 18.59 -7.54
C LEU A 170 -5.10 17.27 -7.45
N MET A 171 -4.07 17.26 -6.61
CA MET A 171 -3.20 16.11 -6.38
C MET A 171 -3.46 15.55 -4.99
N TYR A 172 -3.96 14.33 -4.93
CA TYR A 172 -4.31 13.68 -3.68
C TYR A 172 -3.17 12.78 -3.18
N PRO A 173 -2.62 12.98 -1.97
CA PRO A 173 -1.57 12.11 -1.43
C PRO A 173 -2.14 10.72 -1.12
N VAL A 174 -1.48 9.65 -1.58
CA VAL A 174 -1.90 8.26 -1.31
C VAL A 174 -1.89 7.95 0.20
N SER A 175 -1.02 8.60 0.96
CA SER A 175 -0.95 8.47 2.42
C SER A 175 -2.16 9.01 3.16
N MET A 176 -3.04 9.76 2.49
CA MET A 176 -4.26 10.30 3.08
C MET A 176 -5.47 9.39 2.89
N ILE A 177 -5.34 8.24 2.22
CA ILE A 177 -6.48 7.33 1.96
C ILE A 177 -7.17 6.88 3.27
N ASP A 178 -6.39 6.53 4.31
CA ASP A 178 -6.96 6.11 5.61
C ASP A 178 -7.53 7.29 6.43
N ASP A 179 -7.08 8.53 6.14
CA ASP A 179 -7.55 9.76 6.78
C ASP A 179 -8.18 10.74 5.76
N TYR A 180 -8.93 10.18 4.81
CA TYR A 180 -9.52 10.96 3.72
C TYR A 180 -10.50 12.02 4.23
N SER A 181 -11.12 11.77 5.39
CA SER A 181 -12.09 12.66 5.99
C SER A 181 -11.48 13.98 6.46
N ALA A 182 -10.27 13.94 7.03
CA ALA A 182 -9.52 15.14 7.39
C ALA A 182 -9.10 15.92 6.14
N TRP A 183 -8.57 15.21 5.13
CA TRP A 183 -8.18 15.83 3.87
C TRP A 183 -9.36 16.52 3.17
N ARG A 184 -10.53 15.87 3.11
CA ARG A 184 -11.75 16.41 2.52
C ARG A 184 -12.18 17.73 3.18
N ARG A 185 -12.15 17.78 4.51
CA ARG A 185 -12.55 18.99 5.26
C ARG A 185 -11.68 20.18 4.86
N GLU A 186 -10.37 19.99 4.87
CA GLU A 186 -9.42 21.05 4.51
C GLU A 186 -9.51 21.45 3.03
N PHE A 187 -9.78 20.49 2.14
CA PHE A 187 -10.04 20.77 0.72
C PHE A 187 -11.27 21.65 0.53
N TYR A 188 -12.37 21.39 1.24
CA TYR A 188 -13.59 22.21 1.18
C TYR A 188 -13.34 23.62 1.74
N GLU A 189 -12.63 23.72 2.85
CA GLU A 189 -12.25 25.02 3.42
C GLU A 189 -11.38 25.84 2.47
N TYR A 190 -10.37 25.23 1.84
CA TYR A 190 -9.49 25.89 0.86
C TYR A 190 -10.28 26.46 -0.33
N TRP A 191 -11.27 25.72 -0.83
CA TRP A 191 -12.14 26.16 -1.93
C TRP A 191 -13.38 26.95 -1.46
N GLN A 192 -13.46 27.35 -0.19
CA GLN A 192 -14.58 28.11 0.38
C GLN A 192 -15.94 27.45 0.12
N TYR A 193 -15.98 26.11 0.18
CA TYR A 193 -17.16 25.29 -0.10
C TYR A 193 -17.75 25.53 -1.51
N ASP A 194 -16.91 25.88 -2.48
CA ASP A 194 -17.30 25.97 -3.88
C ASP A 194 -18.02 24.69 -4.33
N ARG A 195 -19.20 24.88 -4.93
CA ARG A 195 -20.10 23.77 -5.27
C ARG A 195 -19.47 22.81 -6.29
N GLU A 196 -18.77 23.32 -7.30
CA GLU A 196 -18.17 22.49 -8.33
C GLU A 196 -17.02 21.66 -7.75
N LYS A 197 -16.21 22.25 -6.86
CA LYS A 197 -15.13 21.55 -6.16
C LYS A 197 -15.64 20.51 -5.18
N CYS A 198 -16.72 20.79 -4.45
CA CYS A 198 -17.39 19.79 -3.60
C CYS A 198 -17.88 18.60 -4.44
N MET A 199 -18.60 18.86 -5.54
CA MET A 199 -19.07 17.80 -6.43
C MET A 199 -17.93 17.02 -7.11
N PHE A 200 -16.82 17.70 -7.41
CA PHE A 200 -15.62 17.06 -7.94
C PHE A 200 -15.01 16.08 -6.92
N TRP A 201 -14.90 16.50 -5.66
CA TRP A 201 -14.46 15.62 -4.58
C TRP A 201 -15.39 14.44 -4.42
N ASP A 202 -16.71 14.64 -4.41
CA ASP A 202 -17.68 13.54 -4.24
C ASP A 202 -17.50 12.46 -5.31
N LYS A 203 -17.29 12.87 -6.58
CA LYS A 203 -16.97 11.93 -7.68
C LYS A 203 -15.65 11.18 -7.45
N PHE A 204 -14.63 11.87 -6.94
CA PHE A 204 -13.33 11.27 -6.63
C PHE A 204 -13.44 10.28 -5.45
N GLU A 205 -14.16 10.65 -4.39
CA GLU A 205 -14.43 9.80 -3.22
C GLU A 205 -15.14 8.52 -3.66
N ASP A 206 -16.19 8.65 -4.48
CA ASP A 206 -16.99 7.53 -4.95
C ASP A 206 -16.21 6.55 -5.83
N ARG A 207 -15.37 7.07 -6.73
CA ARG A 207 -14.62 6.24 -7.68
C ARG A 207 -13.34 5.66 -7.08
N ILE A 208 -12.61 6.45 -6.30
CA ILE A 208 -11.23 6.14 -5.88
C ILE A 208 -11.19 5.73 -4.41
N ILE A 209 -11.55 6.63 -3.50
CA ILE A 209 -11.42 6.39 -2.05
C ILE A 209 -12.24 5.17 -1.63
N ASN A 210 -13.47 5.05 -2.11
CA ASN A 210 -14.34 3.91 -1.85
C ASN A 210 -13.75 2.60 -2.37
N SER A 211 -13.02 2.61 -3.49
CA SER A 211 -12.34 1.41 -4.02
C SER A 211 -11.27 0.89 -3.06
N PHE A 212 -10.50 1.77 -2.40
CA PHE A 212 -9.55 1.37 -1.37
C PHE A 212 -10.24 0.90 -0.08
N ASN A 213 -11.20 1.66 0.43
CA ASN A 213 -11.87 1.39 1.71
C ASN A 213 -12.71 0.10 1.68
N LYS A 214 -13.30 -0.23 0.52
CA LYS A 214 -14.10 -1.44 0.32
C LYS A 214 -13.28 -2.59 -0.25
N TYR A 215 -11.97 -2.42 -0.43
CA TYR A 215 -11.13 -3.46 -1.03
C TYR A 215 -11.02 -4.68 -0.11
N MET A 216 -11.58 -5.80 -0.56
CA MET A 216 -11.56 -7.07 0.16
C MET A 216 -10.50 -8.00 -0.46
N LEU A 217 -9.38 -8.15 0.23
CA LEU A 217 -8.26 -8.97 -0.21
C LEU A 217 -8.53 -10.45 0.13
N PRO A 218 -8.40 -11.38 -0.83
CA PRO A 218 -8.43 -12.81 -0.52
C PRO A 218 -7.25 -13.20 0.38
N VAL A 219 -7.54 -13.88 1.49
CA VAL A 219 -6.55 -14.33 2.47
C VAL A 219 -6.68 -15.83 2.68
N ILE A 220 -5.56 -16.53 2.57
CA ILE A 220 -5.44 -17.95 2.93
C ILE A 220 -4.73 -18.01 4.28
N ILE A 221 -5.39 -18.55 5.29
CA ILE A 221 -4.85 -18.67 6.64
C ILE A 221 -4.46 -20.12 6.89
N MET A 222 -3.17 -20.34 7.13
CA MET A 222 -2.64 -21.58 7.67
C MET A 222 -2.78 -21.54 9.18
N LYS A 223 -3.57 -22.47 9.73
CA LYS A 223 -3.78 -22.54 11.17
C LYS A 223 -2.52 -23.01 11.90
N LYS A 224 -2.39 -22.63 13.16
CA LYS A 224 -1.22 -22.96 13.98
C LYS A 224 -1.01 -24.46 14.17
N GLU A 225 -2.04 -25.30 14.02
CA GLU A 225 -1.95 -26.76 14.14
C GLU A 225 -1.19 -27.43 12.99
N ASN A 226 -0.90 -26.70 11.90
CA ASN A 226 -0.12 -27.23 10.80
C ASN A 226 1.32 -27.60 11.26
N PRO A 227 1.84 -28.77 10.86
CA PRO A 227 3.22 -29.15 11.18
C PRO A 227 4.21 -28.24 10.47
N LYS A 228 5.38 -28.04 11.08
CA LYS A 228 6.43 -27.14 10.57
C LYS A 228 6.83 -27.49 9.13
N GLU A 229 6.94 -28.78 8.84
CA GLU A 229 7.33 -29.29 7.53
C GLU A 229 6.32 -28.87 6.45
N ALA A 230 5.02 -28.90 6.76
CA ALA A 230 3.98 -28.45 5.82
C ALA A 230 4.07 -26.95 5.57
N VAL A 231 4.27 -26.15 6.63
CA VAL A 231 4.46 -24.69 6.52
C VAL A 231 5.67 -24.37 5.64
N CYS A 232 6.81 -25.03 5.86
CA CYS A 232 8.02 -24.84 5.06
C CYS A 232 7.81 -25.24 3.58
N GLN A 233 7.16 -26.38 3.31
CA GLN A 233 6.86 -26.80 1.93
C GLN A 233 5.93 -25.84 1.20
N VAL A 234 4.89 -25.34 1.88
CA VAL A 234 3.99 -24.35 1.30
C VAL A 234 4.76 -23.05 1.04
N PHE A 235 5.54 -22.58 2.01
CA PHE A 235 6.38 -21.40 1.85
C PHE A 235 7.34 -21.52 0.66
N GLU A 236 8.06 -22.64 0.52
CA GLU A 236 8.94 -22.91 -0.60
C GLU A 236 8.18 -22.88 -1.93
N LYS A 237 7.04 -23.58 -2.03
CA LYS A 237 6.26 -23.61 -3.27
C LYS A 237 5.79 -22.22 -3.69
N VAL A 238 5.25 -21.43 -2.78
CA VAL A 238 4.68 -20.11 -3.11
C VAL A 238 5.78 -19.10 -3.44
N ASN A 239 6.94 -19.18 -2.77
CA ASN A 239 8.06 -18.26 -3.04
C ASN A 239 8.98 -18.69 -4.18
N THR A 240 8.88 -19.93 -4.67
CA THR A 240 9.63 -20.42 -5.85
C THR A 240 8.84 -20.26 -7.15
N GLY A 241 7.49 -20.25 -7.09
CA GLY A 241 6.60 -20.09 -8.25
C GLY A 241 6.65 -18.73 -8.96
N GLY A 242 7.38 -17.75 -8.43
CA GLY A 242 7.64 -16.46 -9.09
C GLY A 242 8.89 -16.44 -9.98
N VAL A 243 9.53 -17.60 -10.19
CA VAL A 243 10.68 -17.77 -11.09
C VAL A 243 10.24 -18.68 -12.25
N SER A 244 9.37 -18.18 -13.12
CA SER A 244 9.06 -18.79 -14.42
C SER A 244 8.65 -17.70 -15.40
#